data_AF-A0A519BT01-F1
#
_entry.id   AF-A0A519BT01-F1
#
_cell.length_a   1.000
_cell.length_b   1.000
_cell.length_c   1.000
_cell.angle_alpha   90.00
_cell.angle_beta   90.00
_cell.angle_gamma   90.00
#
_symmetry.space_group_name_H-M   'P 1'
#
loop_
_entity.id
_entity.type
_entity.pdbx_description
1 polymer ?
#
loop_
_entity_poly.entity_id
_entity_poly.type
_entity_poly.pdbx_seq_one_letter_code
_entity_poly.pdbx_strand_id
1 'polypeptide(L)'
;MDRNHKILNELERLYKGGPFLSGRTPFERLIAVILSAQCTDKQVNKVTKELFKKYRTPKAFANADIKELEKLVYSTGFYRAKARYLKETSQIILD
;
A
#
# COMPACT_ATOMS: atom_id res chain seq x y z
N MET A 1 23.21 -16.58 26.10
CA MET A 1 22.59 -15.57 25.21
C MET A 1 23.17 -14.21 25.52
N ASP A 2 23.71 -13.53 24.52
CA ASP A 2 24.13 -12.14 24.63
C ASP A 2 22.92 -11.18 24.77
N ARG A 3 23.20 -9.90 25.01
CA ARG A 3 22.18 -8.85 25.16
C ARG A 3 21.27 -8.72 23.94
N ASN A 4 21.80 -8.90 22.73
CA ASN A 4 21.04 -8.73 21.48
C ASN A 4 19.99 -9.83 21.35
N HIS A 5 20.36 -11.07 21.63
CA HIS A 5 19.43 -12.20 21.63
C HIS A 5 18.30 -12.01 22.64
N LYS A 6 18.60 -11.49 23.83
CA LYS A 6 17.57 -11.19 24.84
C LYS A 6 16.58 -10.12 24.35
N ILE A 7 17.07 -9.08 23.67
CA ILE A 7 16.22 -8.02 23.11
C ILE A 7 15.33 -8.58 22.00
N LEU A 8 15.89 -9.35 21.06
CA LEU A 8 15.12 -9.93 19.95
C LEU A 8 14.01 -10.86 20.45
N ASN A 9 14.33 -11.76 21.38
CA ASN A 9 13.33 -12.67 21.96
C ASN A 9 12.18 -11.90 22.65
N GLU A 10 12.50 -10.81 23.34
CA GLU A 10 11.48 -10.00 24.01
C GLU A 10 10.61 -9.23 23.01
N LEU A 11 11.19 -8.71 21.93
CA LEU A 11 10.44 -8.10 20.83
C LEU A 11 9.51 -9.11 20.15
N GLU A 12 9.98 -10.32 19.85
CA GLU A 12 9.14 -11.38 19.29
C GLU A 12 7.99 -11.78 20.24
N ARG A 13 8.25 -11.79 21.55
CA ARG A 13 7.24 -12.08 22.57
C ARG A 13 6.18 -10.98 22.67
N LEU A 14 6.60 -9.71 22.65
CA LEU A 14 5.72 -8.55 22.82
C LEU A 14 4.92 -8.24 21.55
N TYR A 15 5.52 -8.41 20.37
CA TYR A 15 4.93 -8.07 19.09
C TYR A 15 4.61 -9.33 18.29
N LYS A 16 3.44 -9.93 18.55
CA LYS A 16 2.89 -10.98 17.69
C LYS A 16 2.53 -10.34 16.35
N GLY A 17 3.39 -10.56 15.36
CA GLY A 17 3.37 -9.84 14.08
C GLY A 17 2.10 -10.05 13.23
N GLY A 18 2.03 -9.28 12.15
CA GLY A 18 0.97 -9.32 11.14
C GLY A 18 1.15 -8.17 10.15
N PRO A 19 0.53 -8.21 8.96
CA PRO A 19 0.67 -7.13 8.00
C PRO A 19 -0.03 -5.86 8.50
N PHE A 20 0.72 -4.77 8.64
CA PHE A 20 0.17 -3.45 9.02
C PHE A 20 -0.72 -2.84 7.94
N LEU A 21 -0.45 -3.17 6.68
CA LEU A 21 -1.20 -2.72 5.50
C LEU A 21 -2.16 -3.81 5.01
N SER A 22 -3.40 -3.42 4.79
CA SER A 22 -4.47 -4.29 4.30
C SER A 22 -4.35 -4.55 2.81
N GLY A 23 -4.44 -5.82 2.42
CA GLY A 23 -4.49 -6.25 1.02
C GLY A 23 -4.64 -7.76 0.93
N ARG A 24 -5.61 -8.24 0.14
CA ARG A 24 -5.93 -9.66 -0.01
C ARG A 24 -5.00 -10.36 -0.98
N THR A 25 -4.45 -9.62 -1.95
CA THR A 25 -3.54 -10.14 -2.97
C THR A 25 -2.16 -9.47 -2.87
N PRO A 26 -1.10 -10.08 -3.42
CA PRO A 26 0.21 -9.43 -3.52
C PRO A 26 0.14 -8.08 -4.23
N PHE A 27 -0.68 -7.96 -5.28
CA PHE A 27 -0.89 -6.70 -6.00
C PHE A 27 -1.58 -5.64 -5.13
N GLU A 28 -2.66 -5.97 -4.42
CA GLU A 28 -3.31 -5.04 -3.47
C GLU A 28 -2.29 -4.56 -2.41
N ARG A 29 -1.40 -5.44 -1.91
CA ARG A 29 -0.34 -5.06 -0.96
C ARG A 29 0.71 -4.14 -1.59
N LEU A 30 1.14 -4.39 -2.82
CA LEU A 30 2.06 -3.50 -3.54
C LEU A 30 1.49 -2.09 -3.66
N ILE A 31 0.22 -1.97 -4.06
CA ILE A 31 -0.48 -0.67 -4.13
C ILE A 31 -0.51 0.01 -2.76
N ALA A 32 -0.83 -0.73 -1.68
CA ALA A 32 -0.82 -0.19 -0.33
C ALA A 32 0.58 0.31 0.10
N VAL A 33 1.64 -0.42 -0.25
CA VAL A 33 3.04 -0.03 0.05
C VAL A 33 3.45 1.23 -0.72
N ILE A 34 3.07 1.36 -2.00
CA ILE A 34 3.33 2.61 -2.75
C ILE A 34 2.64 3.79 -2.06
N LEU A 35 1.43 3.59 -1.53
CA LEU A 35 0.68 4.63 -0.83
C LEU A 35 1.23 4.95 0.57
N SER A 36 1.96 4.05 1.21
CA SER A 36 2.46 4.24 2.59
C SER A 36 3.64 5.20 2.70
N ALA A 37 4.30 5.54 1.58
CA ALA A 37 5.39 6.52 1.59
C ALA A 37 4.94 7.84 2.23
N GLN A 38 5.52 8.19 3.38
CA GLN A 38 5.17 9.37 4.20
C GLN A 38 3.66 9.46 4.53
N CYS A 39 3.01 8.32 4.76
CA CYS A 39 1.60 8.23 5.15
C CYS A 39 1.44 7.19 6.27
N THR A 40 0.47 7.39 7.16
CA THR A 40 0.22 6.41 8.23
C THR A 40 -0.54 5.20 7.70
N ASP A 41 -0.25 4.00 8.23
CA ASP A 41 -0.95 2.76 7.84
C ASP A 41 -2.47 2.88 8.03
N LYS A 42 -2.91 3.58 9.08
CA LYS A 42 -4.33 3.87 9.31
C LYS A 42 -4.97 4.62 8.14
N GLN A 43 -4.30 5.64 7.61
CA GLN A 43 -4.80 6.43 6.49
C GLN A 43 -4.75 5.64 5.19
N VAL A 44 -3.68 4.87 4.96
CA VAL A 44 -3.56 3.98 3.80
C VAL A 44 -4.70 2.96 3.80
N ASN A 45 -4.94 2.27 4.91
CA ASN A 45 -6.00 1.26 5.04
C ASN A 45 -7.40 1.85 4.80
N LYS A 46 -7.63 3.11 5.19
CA LYS A 46 -8.89 3.82 4.90
C LYS A 46 -9.06 4.07 3.40
N VAL A 47 -8.01 4.53 2.73
CA VAL A 47 -8.04 4.83 1.29
C VAL A 47 -8.13 3.55 0.45
N THR A 48 -7.34 2.54 0.79
CA THR A 48 -7.30 1.28 0.02
C THR A 48 -8.62 0.52 0.10
N LYS A 49 -9.38 0.63 1.20
CA LYS A 49 -10.72 0.05 1.30
C LYS A 49 -11.67 0.52 0.19
N GLU A 50 -11.64 1.81 -0.16
CA GLU A 50 -12.48 2.34 -1.25
C GLU A 50 -11.81 2.15 -2.61
N LEU A 51 -10.49 2.36 -2.68
CA LEU A 51 -9.71 2.17 -3.91
C LEU A 51 -9.89 0.75 -4.47
N PHE A 52 -9.82 -0.28 -3.62
CA PHE A 52 -9.94 -1.69 -4.01
C PHE A 52 -11.37 -2.16 -4.25
N LYS A 53 -12.39 -1.35 -3.97
CA LYS A 53 -13.74 -1.61 -4.50
C LYS A 53 -13.80 -1.26 -5.98
N LYS A 54 -13.08 -0.22 -6.39
CA LYS A 54 -13.10 0.30 -7.76
C LYS A 54 -12.04 -0.34 -8.66
N TYR A 55 -10.82 -0.48 -8.16
CA TYR A 55 -9.66 -0.97 -8.92
C TYR A 55 -9.03 -2.16 -8.20
N ARG A 56 -9.03 -3.34 -8.82
CA ARG A 56 -8.58 -4.60 -8.18
C ARG A 56 -7.44 -5.31 -8.91
N THR A 57 -7.19 -4.97 -10.16
CA THR A 57 -6.23 -5.68 -11.02
C THR A 57 -5.24 -4.68 -11.63
N PRO A 58 -4.03 -5.12 -12.00
CA PRO A 58 -3.08 -4.28 -12.73
C PRO A 58 -3.73 -3.65 -13.97
N LYS A 59 -4.49 -4.43 -14.75
CA LYS A 59 -5.23 -3.92 -15.92
C LYS A 59 -6.19 -2.79 -15.58
N ALA A 60 -6.90 -2.86 -14.45
CA ALA A 60 -7.82 -1.81 -14.03
C ALA A 60 -7.07 -0.52 -13.63
N PHE A 61 -5.95 -0.63 -12.91
CA PHE A 61 -5.13 0.53 -12.54
C PHE A 61 -4.39 1.15 -13.75
N ALA A 62 -3.86 0.33 -14.65
CA ALA A 62 -3.21 0.77 -15.88
C ALA A 62 -4.15 1.59 -16.78
N ASN A 63 -5.43 1.24 -16.81
CA ASN A 63 -6.45 1.93 -17.60
C ASN A 63 -7.23 3.01 -16.83
N ALA A 64 -6.95 3.20 -15.54
CA ALA A 64 -7.67 4.15 -14.71
C ALA A 64 -7.48 5.59 -15.19
N ASP A 65 -8.52 6.42 -15.04
CA ASP A 65 -8.38 7.87 -15.20
C ASP A 65 -7.47 8.41 -14.09
N ILE A 66 -6.43 9.13 -14.50
CA ILE A 66 -5.45 9.70 -13.58
C ILE A 66 -6.09 10.72 -12.63
N LYS A 67 -7.06 11.53 -13.11
CA LYS A 67 -7.73 12.53 -12.27
C LYS A 67 -8.61 11.91 -11.22
N GLU A 68 -9.22 10.78 -11.55
CA GLU A 68 -9.96 9.99 -10.59
C GLU A 68 -9.04 9.32 -9.56
N LEU A 69 -7.94 8.70 -9.99
CA LEU A 69 -6.97 8.11 -9.07
C LEU A 69 -6.42 9.16 -8.11
N GLU A 70 -6.04 10.34 -8.62
CA GLU A 70 -5.60 11.49 -7.84
C GLU A 70 -6.62 11.85 -6.75
N LYS A 71 -7.91 11.91 -7.09
CA LYS A 71 -8.99 12.22 -6.15
C LYS A 71 -9.15 11.13 -5.08
N LEU A 72 -9.09 9.85 -5.47
CA LEU A 72 -9.24 8.73 -4.55
C LEU A 72 -8.10 8.65 -3.54
N VAL A 73 -6.87 8.96 -3.96
CA VAL A 73 -5.67 8.86 -3.11
C VAL A 73 -5.20 10.20 -2.55
N TYR A 74 -5.99 11.28 -2.73
CA TYR A 74 -5.66 12.66 -2.33
C TYR A 74 -5.15 12.77 -0.89
N SER A 75 -5.82 12.07 0.02
CA SER A 75 -5.55 12.10 1.46
C SER A 75 -4.28 11.37 1.89
N THR A 76 -3.52 10.77 0.97
CA THR A 76 -2.28 10.04 1.27
C THR A 76 -1.02 10.90 1.18
N GLY A 77 -1.13 12.18 0.81
CA GLY A 77 0.03 13.05 0.57
C GLY A 77 0.80 12.66 -0.70
N PHE A 78 1.45 13.62 -1.37
CA PHE A 78 2.13 13.41 -2.67
C PHE A 78 1.26 12.67 -3.71
N TYR A 79 -0.06 12.86 -3.65
CA TYR A 79 -1.05 12.02 -4.31
C TYR A 79 -0.92 12.00 -5.84
N ARG A 80 -0.47 13.09 -6.47
CA ARG A 80 -0.23 13.16 -7.92
C ARG A 80 0.87 12.19 -8.36
N ALA A 81 2.00 12.21 -7.65
CA ALA A 81 3.10 11.30 -7.90
C ALA A 81 2.70 9.85 -7.60
N LYS A 82 2.02 9.62 -6.47
CA LYS A 82 1.51 8.29 -6.11
C LYS A 82 0.55 7.75 -7.16
N ALA A 83 -0.47 8.51 -7.58
CA ALA A 83 -1.43 8.09 -8.60
C ALA A 83 -0.75 7.71 -9.92
N ARG A 84 0.26 8.50 -10.34
CA ARG A 84 1.09 8.18 -11.50
C ARG A 84 1.84 6.86 -11.31
N TYR A 85 2.52 6.66 -10.17
CA TYR A 85 3.23 5.40 -9.88
C TYR A 85 2.31 4.18 -9.81
N LEU A 86 1.08 4.32 -9.29
CA LEU A 86 0.11 3.21 -9.31
C LEU A 86 -0.19 2.75 -10.74
N LYS A 87 -0.34 3.71 -11.67
CA LYS A 87 -0.62 3.44 -13.08
C LYS A 87 0.60 2.87 -13.80
N GLU A 88 1.76 3.52 -13.69
CA GLU A 88 3.03 3.08 -14.31
C GLU A 88 3.44 1.68 -13.83
N THR A 89 3.41 1.43 -12.51
CA THR A 89 3.73 0.11 -11.96
C THR A 89 2.77 -0.97 -12.50
N SER A 90 1.50 -0.61 -12.68
CA SER A 90 0.51 -1.54 -13.21
C SER A 90 0.68 -1.81 -14.71
N GLN A 91 1.24 -0.86 -15.47
CA GLN A 91 1.61 -1.05 -16.88
C GLN A 91 2.81 -2.00 -16.97
N ILE A 92 3.87 -1.75 -16.18
CA ILE A 92 5.08 -2.60 -16.13
C ILE A 92 4.75 -4.07 -15.78
N ILE A 93 3.74 -4.30 -14.93
CA ILE A 93 3.32 -5.68 -14.56
C ILE A 93 2.61 -6.41 -15.72
N LEU A 94 2.05 -5.68 -16.68
CA LEU A 94 1.30 -6.25 -17.81
C LEU A 94 2.16 -6.44 -19.06
N ASP A 95 3.33 -5.81 -19.11
CA ASP A 95 4.33 -5.97 -20.17
C ASP A 95 5.06 -7.31 -20.04
#